data_AF-A0A7C3I577-F1
#
_entry.id   AF-A0A7C3I577-F1
#
_cell.length_a   1.000
_cell.length_b   1.000
_cell.length_c   1.000
_cell.angle_alpha   90.00
_cell.angle_beta   90.00
_cell.angle_gamma   90.00
#
_symmetry.space_group_name_H-M   'P 1'
#
loop_
_entity.id
_entity.type
_entity.pdbx_description
1 polymer ?
#
loop_
_entity_poly.entity_id
_entity_poly.type
_entity_poly.pdbx_seq_one_letter_code
_entity_poly.pdbx_strand_id
1 'polypeptide(L)'
;MKTWNRIGGLLIVSLLTITAAFGQTKTNDKELSVEESYLQESVEQMVIREQARADSRDMKLVALEYIGDAIKGGRTNQEIQKTLEYLAL
;
A
#
# COMPACT_ATOMS: atom_id res chain seq x y z
N MET A 1 -19.13 -9.27 46.45
CA MET A 1 -18.07 -8.27 46.12
C MET A 1 -16.82 -8.86 45.46
N LYS A 2 -16.58 -10.19 45.47
CA LYS A 2 -15.34 -10.80 44.92
C LYS A 2 -15.33 -11.00 43.39
N THR A 3 -16.49 -11.04 42.75
CA THR A 3 -16.63 -11.21 41.28
C THR A 3 -16.44 -9.90 40.51
N TRP A 4 -16.75 -8.76 41.13
CA TRP A 4 -16.62 -7.42 40.54
C TRP A 4 -15.15 -7.08 40.23
N ASN A 5 -14.23 -7.42 41.13
CA ASN A 5 -12.79 -7.21 40.92
C ASN A 5 -12.21 -8.12 39.82
N ARG A 6 -12.83 -9.29 39.57
CA ARG A 6 -12.41 -10.22 38.50
C ARG A 6 -12.86 -9.74 37.12
N ILE A 7 -14.07 -9.17 37.04
CA ILE A 7 -14.62 -8.59 35.82
C ILE A 7 -13.87 -7.31 35.45
N GLY A 8 -13.56 -6.46 36.44
CA GLY A 8 -12.71 -5.28 36.23
C GLY A 8 -11.30 -5.64 35.75
N GLY A 9 -10.69 -6.68 36.33
CA GLY A 9 -9.38 -7.16 35.88
C GLY A 9 -9.38 -7.71 34.45
N LEU A 10 -10.41 -8.46 34.06
CA LEU A 10 -10.55 -9.00 32.69
C LEU A 10 -10.75 -7.89 31.64
N LEU A 11 -11.49 -6.84 31.96
CA LEU A 11 -11.66 -5.69 31.06
C LEU A 11 -10.34 -4.94 30.83
N ILE A 12 -9.50 -4.79 31.85
CA ILE A 12 -8.21 -4.11 31.73
C ILE A 12 -7.21 -4.93 30.89
N VAL A 13 -7.19 -6.25 31.05
CA VAL A 13 -6.34 -7.14 30.23
C VAL A 13 -6.79 -7.16 28.77
N SER A 14 -8.11 -7.15 28.51
CA SER A 14 -8.65 -7.06 27.15
C SER A 14 -8.35 -5.72 26.48
N LEU A 15 -8.20 -4.64 27.24
CA LEU A 15 -7.87 -3.31 26.70
C LEU A 15 -6.39 -3.19 26.34
N LEU A 16 -5.50 -3.90 27.07
CA LEU A 16 -4.06 -3.93 26.81
C LEU A 16 -3.67 -4.75 25.57
N THR A 17 -4.46 -5.75 25.17
CA THR A 17 -4.17 -6.53 23.96
C THR A 17 -4.48 -5.79 22.66
N ILE A 18 -5.31 -4.75 22.71
CA ILE A 18 -5.73 -4.00 21.52
C ILE A 18 -4.61 -3.06 21.05
N THR A 19 -3.80 -2.51 21.96
CA THR A 19 -2.72 -1.56 21.60
C THR A 19 -1.51 -2.23 20.93
N ALA A 20 -1.28 -3.53 21.16
CA ALA A 20 -0.21 -4.28 20.52
C ALA A 20 -0.46 -4.58 19.02
N ALA A 21 -1.72 -4.55 18.57
CA ALA A 21 -2.08 -4.82 17.18
C ALA A 21 -1.89 -3.61 16.24
N PHE A 22 -1.81 -2.38 16.77
CA PHE A 22 -1.67 -1.15 15.98
C PHE A 22 -0.22 -0.64 15.86
N GLY A 23 0.74 -1.30 16.49
CA GLY A 23 2.16 -0.88 16.50
C GLY A 23 3.00 -1.38 15.31
N GLN A 24 2.45 -2.20 14.42
CA GLN A 24 3.19 -2.70 13.25
C GLN A 24 3.07 -1.73 12.06
N THR A 25 3.38 -0.46 12.27
CA THR A 25 3.65 0.45 11.16
C THR A 25 4.97 0.01 10.56
N LYS A 26 4.91 -0.68 9.41
CA LYS A 26 6.06 -0.97 8.56
C LYS A 26 6.69 0.34 8.10
N THR A 27 7.57 0.94 8.90
CA THR A 27 8.51 1.95 8.42
C THR A 27 9.63 1.21 7.72
N ASN A 28 9.34 0.73 6.52
CA ASN A 28 10.36 0.25 5.58
C ASN A 28 10.73 1.39 4.62
N ASP A 29 10.83 2.62 5.16
CA ASP A 29 11.42 3.75 4.47
C ASP A 29 12.93 3.51 4.42
N LYS A 30 13.35 2.67 3.48
CA LYS A 30 14.74 2.63 3.05
C LYS A 30 15.08 4.02 2.56
N GLU A 31 16.02 4.68 3.23
CA GLU A 31 16.67 5.88 2.69
C GLU A 31 17.35 5.48 1.38
N LEU A 32 16.72 5.80 0.26
CA LEU A 32 17.25 5.56 -1.07
C LEU A 32 18.12 6.74 -1.47
N SER A 33 19.24 6.46 -2.14
CA SER A 33 20.02 7.51 -2.80
C SER A 33 19.14 8.19 -3.86
N VAL A 34 19.35 9.49 -4.08
CA VAL A 34 18.61 10.27 -5.08
C VAL A 34 18.64 9.59 -6.45
N GLU A 35 19.80 9.07 -6.86
CA GLU A 35 19.99 8.32 -8.10
C GLU A 35 19.15 7.03 -8.16
N GLU A 36 19.05 6.30 -7.04
CA GLU A 36 18.25 5.07 -6.98
C GLU A 36 16.76 5.36 -7.05
N SER A 37 16.30 6.49 -6.51
CA SER A 37 14.90 6.91 -6.57
C SER A 37 14.46 7.23 -8.02
N TYR A 38 15.30 7.96 -8.76
CA TYR A 38 15.05 8.25 -10.18
C TYR A 38 15.01 6.99 -11.04
N LEU A 39 15.94 6.05 -10.82
CA LEU A 39 15.97 4.80 -11.56
C LEU A 39 14.76 3.91 -11.23
N GLN A 40 14.42 3.74 -9.96
CA GLN A 40 13.29 2.88 -9.55
C GLN A 40 11.96 3.41 -10.06
N GLU A 41 11.71 4.72 -9.97
CA GLU A 41 10.45 5.30 -10.46
C GLU A 41 10.29 5.10 -11.98
N SER A 42 11.38 5.26 -12.75
CA SER A 42 11.35 5.06 -14.20
C SER A 42 11.06 3.61 -14.61
N VAL A 43 11.61 2.65 -13.86
CA VAL A 43 11.43 1.21 -14.13
C VAL A 43 10.04 0.77 -13.70
N GLU A 44 9.57 1.21 -12.53
CA GLU A 44 8.22 0.91 -12.04
C GLU A 44 7.16 1.37 -13.06
N GLN A 45 7.29 2.61 -13.55
CA GLN A 45 6.39 3.15 -14.58
C GLN A 45 6.41 2.34 -15.88
N MET A 46 7.60 1.91 -16.33
CA MET A 46 7.74 1.07 -17.51
C MET A 46 7.03 -0.27 -17.35
N VAL A 47 7.20 -0.92 -16.19
CA VAL A 47 6.58 -2.21 -15.88
C VAL A 47 5.06 -2.09 -15.83
N ILE A 48 4.53 -1.08 -15.15
CA ILE A 48 3.09 -0.83 -15.06
C ILE A 48 2.49 -0.64 -16.46
N ARG A 49 3.15 0.15 -17.31
CA ARG A 49 2.69 0.38 -18.68
C ARG A 49 2.67 -0.89 -19.53
N GLU A 50 3.68 -1.74 -19.39
CA GLU A 50 3.75 -3.00 -20.15
C GLU A 50 2.67 -3.98 -19.68
N GLN A 51 2.46 -4.09 -18.37
CA GLN A 51 1.39 -4.91 -17.78
C GLN A 51 0.00 -4.41 -18.21
N ALA A 52 -0.20 -3.08 -18.28
CA ALA A 52 -1.45 -2.50 -18.73
C ALA A 52 -1.79 -2.84 -20.19
N ARG A 53 -0.75 -2.95 -21.03
CA ARG A 53 -0.86 -3.27 -22.47
C ARG A 53 -0.90 -4.75 -22.77
N ALA A 54 -0.64 -5.62 -21.79
CA ALA A 54 -0.73 -7.05 -21.97
C ALA A 54 -2.16 -7.50 -22.28
N ASP A 55 -2.32 -8.54 -23.11
CA ASP A 55 -3.64 -9.09 -23.45
C ASP A 55 -4.31 -9.78 -22.26
N SER A 56 -3.53 -10.23 -21.28
CA SER A 56 -4.03 -10.91 -20.09
C SER A 56 -4.74 -9.93 -19.15
N ARG A 57 -6.00 -10.24 -18.83
CA ARG A 57 -6.79 -9.51 -17.83
C ARG A 57 -6.09 -9.45 -16.46
N ASP A 58 -5.39 -10.50 -16.07
CA ASP A 58 -4.71 -10.54 -14.77
C ASP A 58 -3.56 -9.53 -14.71
N MET A 59 -2.83 -9.35 -15.82
CA MET A 59 -1.78 -8.34 -15.90
C MET A 59 -2.35 -6.92 -15.84
N LYS A 60 -3.51 -6.69 -16.47
CA LYS A 60 -4.21 -5.40 -16.37
C LYS A 60 -4.67 -5.10 -14.94
N LEU A 61 -5.12 -6.12 -14.20
CA LEU A 61 -5.51 -5.95 -12.79
C LEU A 61 -4.30 -5.63 -11.90
N VAL A 62 -3.16 -6.29 -12.12
CA VAL A 62 -1.92 -5.97 -11.41
C VAL A 62 -1.49 -4.52 -11.69
N ALA A 63 -1.57 -4.08 -12.96
CA ALA A 63 -1.28 -2.69 -13.31
C ALA A 63 -2.20 -1.70 -12.58
N LEU A 64 -3.51 -2.00 -12.48
CA LEU A 64 -4.46 -1.17 -11.74
C LEU A 64 -4.18 -1.14 -10.23
N GLU A 65 -3.72 -2.24 -9.64
CA GLU A 65 -3.32 -2.29 -8.23
C GLU A 65 -2.14 -1.34 -7.96
N TYR A 66 -1.08 -1.43 -8.79
CA TYR A 66 0.07 -0.52 -8.70
C TYR A 66 -0.30 0.95 -8.89
N ILE A 67 -1.17 1.25 -9.87
CA ILE A 67 -1.70 2.60 -10.09
C ILE A 67 -2.46 3.09 -8.85
N GLY A 68 -3.30 2.24 -8.26
CA GLY A 68 -4.04 2.55 -7.04
C GLY A 68 -3.13 2.88 -5.87
N ASP A 69 -2.06 2.13 -5.67
CA ASP A 69 -1.10 2.37 -4.60
C ASP A 69 -0.24 3.62 -4.84
N ALA A 70 0.11 3.91 -6.09
CA ALA A 70 0.76 5.17 -6.46
C ALA A 70 -0.14 6.37 -6.12
N ILE A 71 -1.44 6.32 -6.47
CA ILE A 71 -2.39 7.39 -6.15
C ILE A 71 -2.57 7.55 -4.62
N LYS A 72 -2.71 6.45 -3.87
CA LYS A 72 -2.77 6.50 -2.40
C LYS A 72 -1.50 7.09 -1.79
N GLY A 73 -0.35 6.83 -2.40
CA GLY A 73 0.95 7.42 -2.04
C GLY A 73 1.16 8.87 -2.50
N GLY A 74 0.16 9.51 -3.12
CA GLY A 74 0.24 10.90 -3.61
C GLY A 74 0.97 11.06 -4.94
N ARG A 75 1.34 9.96 -5.61
CA ARG A 75 2.03 9.96 -6.91
C ARG A 75 1.00 10.00 -8.04
N THR A 76 0.66 11.21 -8.51
CA THR A 76 -0.30 11.42 -9.61
C THR A 76 0.38 12.06 -10.82
N ASN A 77 1.47 11.46 -11.29
CA ASN A 77 2.19 11.96 -12.46
C ASN A 77 1.44 11.66 -13.77
N GLN A 78 1.89 12.27 -14.87
CA GLN A 78 1.22 12.17 -16.17
C GLN A 78 1.18 10.74 -16.73
N GLU A 79 2.14 9.88 -16.38
CA GLU A 79 2.21 8.51 -16.88
C GLU A 79 1.18 7.60 -16.19
N ILE A 80 0.96 7.78 -14.88
CA ILE A 80 -0.14 7.15 -14.13
C ILE A 80 -1.47 7.49 -14.80
N GLN A 81 -1.69 8.77 -15.10
CA GLN A 81 -2.92 9.24 -15.73
C GLN A 81 -3.14 8.60 -17.11
N LYS A 82 -2.15 8.66 -18.00
CA LYS A 82 -2.22 8.06 -19.35
C LYS A 82 -2.47 6.56 -19.31
N THR A 83 -1.82 5.87 -18.37
CA THR A 83 -1.98 4.40 -18.26
C THR A 83 -3.37 4.05 -17.77
N LEU A 84 -3.93 4.83 -16.83
CA LEU A 84 -5.29 4.65 -16.36
C LEU A 84 -6.31 4.96 -17.47
N GLU A 85 -6.10 6.03 -18.24
CA GLU A 85 -6.91 6.37 -19.42
C GLU A 85 -6.89 5.25 -20.45
N TYR A 86 -5.72 4.66 -20.72
CA TYR A 86 -5.59 3.51 -21.63
C TYR A 86 -6.37 2.29 -21.14
N LEU A 87 -6.33 1.99 -19.84
CA LEU A 87 -7.04 0.86 -19.25
C LEU A 87 -8.56 1.04 -19.17
N ALA A 88 -9.05 2.29 -19.27
CA ALA A 88 -10.46 2.62 -19.27
C ALA A 88 -11.14 2.49 -20.65
N LEU A 89 -10.34 2.35 -21.72
CA LEU A 89 -10.80 2.12 -23.10
C LEU A 89 -11.19 0.65 -23.33
#